data_AF-A0A078LK69-F1
#
_entry.id   AF-A0A078LK69-F1
#
_cell.length_a   1.000
_cell.length_b   1.000
_cell.length_c   1.000
_cell.angle_alpha   90.00
_cell.angle_beta   90.00
_cell.angle_gamma   90.00
#
_symmetry.space_group_name_H-M   'P 1'
#
loop_
_entity.id
_entity.type
_entity.pdbx_description
1 polymer ?
#
loop_
_entity_poly.entity_id
_entity_poly.type
_entity_poly.pdbx_seq_one_letter_code
_entity_poly.pdbx_strand_id
1 'polypeptide(L)'
;MELTAEYNAWAVSPYLSGNLIRRQYEGDVQKTWDTGEPMLTGRAGLKHTLLLNAANITSDLFIRAASSAKDNTGETEIRYPGWATLNLAFNTEFGPQDQYQVNLALNNLTDKRYQTAHESIPAAGFNAAIGFAWNF
;
A
#
# COMPACT_ATOMS: atom_id res chain seq x y z
N MET A 1 8.34 -10.10 -9.62
CA MET A 1 7.40 -11.20 -9.37
C MET A 1 6.32 -10.64 -8.48
N GLU A 2 5.07 -10.74 -8.90
CA GLU A 2 3.94 -10.27 -8.11
C GLU A 2 3.27 -11.45 -7.42
N LEU A 3 2.94 -11.28 -6.14
CA LEU A 3 2.30 -12.28 -5.31
C LEU A 3 1.05 -11.66 -4.67
N THR A 4 -0.05 -12.40 -4.69
CA THR A 4 -1.25 -12.09 -3.90
C THR A 4 -1.76 -13.39 -3.28
N ALA A 5 -2.12 -13.34 -2.00
CA ALA A 5 -2.79 -14.43 -1.29
C ALA A 5 -3.83 -13.86 -0.33
N GLU A 6 -5.00 -14.48 -0.28
CA GLU A 6 -6.11 -14.11 0.60
C GLU A 6 -6.81 -15.38 1.08
N TYR A 7 -7.23 -15.40 2.34
CA TYR A 7 -7.96 -16.52 2.94
C TYR A 7 -9.32 -16.04 3.43
N ASN A 8 -10.40 -16.60 2.89
CA ASN A 8 -11.77 -16.07 3.05
C ASN A 8 -12.70 -16.98 3.89
N ALA A 9 -12.19 -17.99 4.60
CA ALA A 9 -13.03 -18.92 5.34
C ALA A 9 -13.33 -18.49 6.79
N TRP A 10 -12.82 -17.34 7.22
CA TRP A 10 -13.07 -16.77 8.55
C TRP A 10 -13.93 -15.51 8.45
N ALA A 11 -14.47 -15.05 9.57
CA ALA A 11 -15.18 -13.77 9.63
C ALA A 11 -14.29 -12.58 9.20
N VAL A 12 -12.98 -12.71 9.38
CA VAL A 12 -11.96 -11.76 8.93
C VAL A 12 -11.06 -12.46 7.93
N SER A 13 -10.89 -11.86 6.75
CA SER A 13 -10.02 -12.36 5.69
C SER A 13 -8.61 -11.77 5.81
N PRO A 14 -7.60 -12.54 6.27
CA PRO A 14 -6.22 -12.12 6.13
C PRO A 14 -5.79 -12.18 4.67
N TYR A 15 -4.99 -11.21 4.26
CA TYR A 15 -4.40 -11.19 2.93
C TYR A 15 -3.00 -10.58 2.95
N LEU A 16 -2.26 -10.87 1.89
CA LEU A 16 -1.00 -10.24 1.54
C LEU A 16 -0.93 -10.03 0.03
N SER A 17 -0.37 -8.91 -0.39
CA SER A 17 -0.06 -8.63 -1.79
C SER A 17 1.25 -7.88 -1.89
N GLY A 18 2.02 -8.10 -2.95
CA GLY A 18 3.29 -7.41 -3.09
C GLY A 18 4.06 -7.81 -4.33
N ASN A 19 5.19 -7.13 -4.50
CA ASN A 19 6.10 -7.34 -5.60
C ASN A 19 7.52 -7.54 -5.08
N LEU A 20 8.18 -8.56 -5.62
CA LEU A 20 9.60 -8.80 -5.47
C LEU A 20 10.29 -8.48 -6.80
N ILE A 21 11.05 -7.38 -6.83
CA ILE A 21 11.80 -6.94 -8.01
C ILE A 21 13.30 -7.07 -7.73
N ARG A 22 14.03 -7.55 -8.73
CA ARG A 22 15.48 -7.46 -8.74
C ARG A 22 15.91 -6.96 -10.11
N ARG A 23 16.25 -5.68 -10.20
CA ARG A 23 16.63 -4.99 -11.44
C ARG A 23 18.14 -4.75 -11.46
N GLN A 24 18.80 -5.16 -12.54
CA GLN A 24 20.20 -4.81 -12.78
C GLN A 24 20.26 -3.59 -13.69
N TYR A 25 21.10 -2.63 -13.33
CA TYR A 25 21.58 -1.62 -14.24
C TYR A 25 22.82 -2.16 -14.98
N GLU A 26 22.81 -2.05 -16.30
CA GLU A 26 23.95 -2.33 -17.16
C GLU A 26 24.31 -1.09 -17.97
N GLY A 27 25.43 -0.46 -17.63
CA GLY A 27 26.03 0.62 -18.41
C GLY A 27 27.39 0.21 -18.98
N ASP A 28 28.00 1.08 -19.78
CA ASP A 28 29.26 0.80 -20.47
C ASP A 28 30.44 0.52 -19.53
N VAL A 29 30.42 1.13 -18.34
CA VAL A 29 31.54 1.10 -17.37
C VAL A 29 31.21 0.31 -16.11
N GLN A 30 29.92 0.09 -15.81
CA GLN A 30 29.51 -0.55 -14.57
C GLN A 30 28.22 -1.38 -14.69
N LYS A 31 28.14 -2.45 -13.89
CA LYS A 31 26.93 -3.25 -13.68
C LYS A 31 26.61 -3.31 -12.19
N THR A 32 25.38 -2.98 -11.81
CA THR A 32 24.96 -2.99 -10.39
C THR A 32 23.51 -3.40 -10.22
N TRP A 33 23.19 -3.97 -9.06
CA TRP A 33 21.80 -4.24 -8.64
C TRP A 33 21.23 -3.12 -7.76
N ASP A 34 22.10 -2.21 -7.30
CA ASP A 34 21.74 -1.05 -6.49
C ASP A 34 21.19 0.05 -7.41
N THR A 35 19.91 -0.07 -7.79
CA THR A 35 19.24 0.81 -8.75
C THR A 35 18.26 1.79 -8.12
N GLY A 36 18.29 1.93 -6.79
CA GLY A 36 17.37 2.75 -6.00
C GLY A 36 16.01 2.12 -5.73
N GLU A 37 15.66 1.04 -6.43
CA GLU A 37 14.37 0.36 -6.27
C GLU A 37 14.34 -0.56 -5.05
N PRO A 38 13.30 -0.47 -4.20
CA PRO A 38 13.07 -1.45 -3.15
C PRO A 38 12.87 -2.85 -3.75
N MET A 39 13.65 -3.81 -3.26
CA MET A 39 13.52 -5.21 -3.70
C MET A 39 12.13 -5.77 -3.37
N LEU A 40 11.57 -5.40 -2.22
CA LEU A 40 10.26 -5.84 -1.77
C LEU A 40 9.36 -4.63 -1.52
N THR A 41 8.17 -4.63 -2.11
CA THR A 41 7.08 -3.72 -1.77
C THR A 41 5.80 -4.52 -1.56
N GLY A 42 4.91 -4.07 -0.69
CA GLY A 42 3.66 -4.78 -0.51
C GLY A 42 2.77 -4.27 0.60
N ARG A 43 1.69 -5.05 0.80
CA ARG A 43 0.63 -4.84 1.76
C ARG A 43 0.28 -6.16 2.42
N ALA A 44 0.04 -6.13 3.73
CA ALA A 44 -0.53 -7.25 4.47
C ALA A 44 -1.60 -6.71 5.40
N GLY A 45 -2.75 -7.38 5.48
CA GLY A 45 -3.87 -6.84 6.23
C GLY A 45 -4.95 -7.85 6.55
N LEU A 46 -5.95 -7.35 7.27
CA LEU A 46 -7.13 -8.05 7.72
C LEU A 46 -8.35 -7.28 7.20
N LYS A 47 -9.20 -7.96 6.43
CA LYS A 47 -10.42 -7.40 5.86
C LYS A 47 -11.64 -8.05 6.50
N HIS A 48 -12.66 -7.27 6.82
CA HIS A 48 -13.93 -7.75 7.36
C HIS A 48 -15.09 -7.08 6.63
N THR A 49 -16.08 -7.87 6.20
CA THR A 49 -17.30 -7.35 5.56
C THR A 49 -18.51 -7.70 6.41
N LEU A 50 -19.23 -6.66 6.85
CA LEU A 50 -20.50 -6.77 7.55
C LEU A 50 -21.63 -6.51 6.54
N LEU A 51 -22.48 -7.51 6.32
CA LEU A 51 -23.65 -7.40 5.47
C LEU A 51 -24.85 -7.00 6.34
N LEU A 52 -25.46 -5.85 6.06
CA LEU A 52 -26.68 -5.37 6.71
C LEU A 52 -27.79 -5.24 5.66
N ASN A 53 -29.04 -5.32 6.10
CA ASN A 53 -30.20 -5.20 5.19
C ASN A 53 -30.24 -3.91 4.37
N ALA A 54 -29.60 -2.85 4.86
CA ALA A 54 -29.62 -1.52 4.24
C ALA A 54 -28.26 -1.07 3.70
N ALA A 55 -27.17 -1.77 4.03
CA ALA A 55 -25.82 -1.38 3.66
C ALA A 55 -24.82 -2.53 3.83
N ASN A 56 -23.79 -2.55 2.99
CA ASN A 56 -22.60 -3.37 3.21
C ASN A 56 -21.50 -2.48 3.77
N ILE A 57 -20.77 -2.96 4.79
CA ILE A 57 -19.65 -2.23 5.39
C ILE A 57 -18.42 -3.12 5.33
N THR A 58 -17.40 -2.69 4.59
CA THR A 58 -16.09 -3.33 4.55
C THR A 58 -15.10 -2.51 5.37
N SER A 59 -14.38 -3.15 6.28
CA SER A 59 -13.31 -2.58 7.10
C SER A 59 -12.00 -3.31 6.79
N ASP A 60 -10.90 -2.57 6.61
CA ASP A 60 -9.60 -3.13 6.23
C ASP A 60 -8.48 -2.46 7.03
N LEU A 61 -7.84 -3.21 7.93
CA LEU A 61 -6.67 -2.78 8.69
C LEU A 61 -5.42 -3.42 8.09
N PHE A 62 -4.46 -2.61 7.66
CA PHE A 62 -3.33 -3.11 6.90
C PHE A 62 -2.04 -2.35 7.11
N ILE A 63 -0.93 -3.06 6.90
CA ILE A 63 0.41 -2.50 6.79
C ILE A 63 0.74 -2.37 5.31
N ARG A 64 1.25 -1.21 4.91
CA ARG A 64 1.95 -1.02 3.62
C ARG A 64 3.43 -0.84 3.90
N ALA A 65 4.30 -1.54 3.18
CA ALA A 65 5.73 -1.50 3.42
C ALA A 65 6.57 -1.56 2.14
N ALA A 66 7.80 -1.05 2.24
CA ALA A 66 8.86 -1.24 1.26
C ALA A 66 10.19 -1.50 1.98
N SER A 67 11.00 -2.39 1.42
CA SER A 67 12.38 -2.61 1.89
C SER A 67 13.25 -1.38 1.65
N SER A 68 14.40 -1.30 2.34
CA SER A 68 15.41 -0.31 1.97
C SER A 68 15.94 -0.56 0.57
N ALA A 69 16.49 0.48 -0.04
CA ALA A 69 17.17 0.42 -1.32
C ALA A 69 18.44 1.27 -1.33
N LYS A 70 19.34 0.95 -2.25
CA LYS A 70 20.54 1.74 -2.53
C LYS A 70 20.58 2.04 -4.03
N ASP A 71 21.08 3.20 -4.37
CA ASP A 71 21.32 3.62 -5.74
C ASP A 71 22.80 3.93 -5.93
N ASN A 72 23.46 3.09 -6.73
CA ASN A 72 24.87 3.23 -7.12
C ASN A 72 24.98 3.36 -8.65
N THR A 73 23.94 3.88 -9.31
CA THR A 73 23.96 4.06 -10.78
C THR A 73 24.64 5.36 -11.21
N GLY A 74 24.74 6.35 -10.32
CA GLY A 74 25.45 7.62 -10.53
C GLY A 74 26.81 7.69 -9.81
N GLU A 75 27.37 8.90 -9.72
CA GLU A 75 28.68 9.14 -9.09
C GLU A 75 28.68 9.03 -7.55
N THR A 76 27.50 9.18 -6.92
CA THR A 76 27.34 9.14 -5.46
C THR A 76 26.30 8.12 -5.07
N GLU A 77 26.58 7.34 -4.02
CA GLU A 77 25.63 6.41 -3.42
C GLU A 77 24.48 7.17 -2.75
N ILE A 78 23.24 6.84 -3.15
CA ILE A 78 22.03 7.31 -2.46
C ILE A 78 21.39 6.13 -1.71
N ARG A 79 20.94 6.37 -0.48
CA ARG A 79 20.28 5.35 0.36
C ARG A 79 18.84 5.73 0.64
N TYR A 80 17.93 4.83 0.32
CA TYR A 80 16.51 4.94 0.65
C TYR A 80 16.19 4.00 1.83
N PRO A 81 15.80 4.53 3.00
CA PRO A 81 15.44 3.70 4.14
C PRO A 81 14.14 2.94 3.88
N GLY A 82 14.06 1.71 4.41
CA GLY A 82 12.82 0.95 4.40
C GLY A 82 11.75 1.60 5.27
N TRP A 83 10.49 1.36 4.94
CA TRP A 83 9.37 1.94 5.68
C TRP A 83 8.19 0.97 5.75
N ALA A 84 7.35 1.19 6.76
CA ALA A 84 6.10 0.48 6.96
C ALA A 84 5.10 1.44 7.61
N THR A 85 3.88 1.49 7.11
CA THR A 85 2.81 2.36 7.61
C THR A 85 1.62 1.50 7.98
N LEU A 86 0.98 1.78 9.11
CA LEU A 86 -0.31 1.20 9.50
C LEU A 86 -1.43 2.07 8.93
N ASN A 87 -2.44 1.46 8.32
CA ASN A 87 -3.53 2.15 7.63
C ASN A 87 -4.85 1.43 7.94
N LEU A 88 -5.95 2.18 7.91
CA LEU A 88 -7.30 1.67 8.12
C LEU A 88 -8.22 2.26 7.06
N ALA A 89 -9.00 1.42 6.39
CA ALA A 89 -9.98 1.84 5.41
C ALA A 89 -11.37 1.29 5.73
N PHE A 90 -12.39 2.10 5.47
CA PHE A 90 -13.79 1.74 5.49
C PHE A 90 -14.40 2.03 4.13
N ASN A 91 -15.20 1.10 3.62
CA ASN A 91 -16.03 1.28 2.44
C ASN A 91 -17.45 0.85 2.81
N THR A 92 -18.43 1.68 2.47
CA THR A 92 -19.83 1.28 2.58
C THR A 92 -20.59 1.54 1.29
N GLU A 93 -21.43 0.58 0.94
CA GLU A 93 -22.31 0.59 -0.22
C GLU A 93 -23.75 0.47 0.26
N PHE A 94 -24.64 1.32 -0.24
CA PHE A 94 -26.04 1.39 0.21
C PHE A 94 -26.98 1.96 -0.86
N GLY A 95 -28.29 1.83 -0.61
CA GLY A 95 -29.35 2.27 -1.51
C GLY A 95 -29.81 1.17 -2.47
N PRO A 96 -30.80 1.46 -3.33
CA PRO A 96 -31.24 0.51 -4.35
C PRO A 96 -30.05 0.09 -5.23
N GLN A 97 -29.82 -1.22 -5.36
CA GLN A 97 -28.74 -1.79 -6.18
C GLN A 97 -27.33 -1.25 -5.84
N ASP A 98 -27.07 -0.92 -4.56
CA ASP A 98 -25.77 -0.43 -4.09
C ASP A 98 -25.29 0.85 -4.81
N GLN A 99 -26.25 1.69 -5.24
CA GLN A 99 -25.99 2.87 -6.06
C GLN A 99 -25.15 3.96 -5.37
N TYR A 100 -25.06 3.97 -4.03
CA TYR A 100 -24.27 4.93 -3.28
C TYR A 100 -23.08 4.24 -2.61
N GLN A 101 -21.89 4.84 -2.73
CA GLN A 101 -20.68 4.37 -2.08
C GLN A 101 -20.00 5.49 -1.30
N VAL A 102 -19.60 5.20 -0.06
CA VAL A 102 -18.78 6.09 0.77
C VAL A 102 -17.49 5.37 1.14
N ASN A 103 -16.36 6.03 0.94
CA ASN A 103 -15.03 5.54 1.27
C ASN A 103 -14.38 6.46 2.31
N LEU A 104 -13.79 5.88 3.35
CA LEU A 104 -12.94 6.57 4.32
C LEU A 104 -11.61 5.84 4.40
N ALA A 105 -10.50 6.52 4.13
CA ALA A 105 -9.16 5.99 4.29
C ALA A 105 -8.39 6.82 5.32
N LEU A 106 -7.96 6.17 6.40
CA LEU A 106 -7.06 6.71 7.42
C LEU A 106 -5.68 6.13 7.17
N ASN A 107 -4.79 6.93 6.59
CA ASN A 107 -3.47 6.48 6.18
C ASN A 107 -2.42 6.90 7.21
N ASN A 108 -1.41 6.05 7.39
CA ASN A 108 -0.27 6.29 8.26
C ASN A 108 -0.67 6.63 9.72
N LEU A 109 -1.48 5.75 10.33
CA LEU A 109 -2.05 5.90 11.68
C LEU A 109 -1.02 6.16 12.78
N THR A 110 0.23 5.71 12.57
CA THR A 110 1.33 5.89 13.53
C THR A 110 2.14 7.17 13.27
N ASP A 111 1.68 8.03 12.35
CA ASP A 111 2.36 9.25 11.90
C ASP A 111 3.85 9.03 11.58
N LYS A 112 4.16 7.93 10.89
CA LYS A 112 5.54 7.61 10.55
C LYS A 112 6.04 8.61 9.51
N ARG A 113 7.13 9.33 9.80
CA ARG A 113 7.87 10.06 8.77
C ARG A 113 8.63 9.08 7.88
N TYR A 114 8.34 9.09 6.58
CA TYR A 114 9.01 8.23 5.60
C TYR A 114 9.12 8.92 4.24
N GLN A 115 9.89 8.32 3.35
CA GLN A 115 10.11 8.78 1.98
C GLN A 115 10.14 7.54 1.10
N THR A 116 9.46 7.60 -0.04
CA THR A 116 9.51 6.53 -1.03
C THR A 116 10.79 6.65 -1.85
N ALA A 117 11.26 5.54 -2.41
CA ALA A 117 12.42 5.57 -3.30
C ALA A 117 12.17 6.55 -4.46
N HIS A 118 13.23 7.22 -4.90
CA HIS A 118 13.23 8.23 -5.97
C HIS A 118 12.41 9.50 -5.72
N GLU A 119 11.69 9.60 -4.61
CA GLU A 119 11.10 10.87 -4.16
C GLU A 119 12.13 11.65 -3.35
N SER A 120 12.05 12.98 -3.38
CA SER A 120 12.84 13.88 -2.52
C SER A 120 12.02 14.47 -1.38
N ILE A 121 10.70 14.46 -1.53
CA ILE A 121 9.75 15.01 -0.57
C ILE A 121 9.29 13.87 0.36
N PRO A 122 9.35 14.05 1.70
CA PRO A 122 8.76 13.09 2.62
C PRO A 122 7.29 12.85 2.31
N ALA A 123 6.87 11.59 2.34
CA ALA A 123 5.48 11.23 2.17
C ALA A 123 4.64 11.80 3.33
N ALA A 124 3.33 11.92 3.09
CA ALA A 124 2.40 12.44 4.07
C ALA A 124 2.48 11.66 5.40
N GLY A 125 2.41 12.41 6.51
CA GLY A 125 2.16 11.85 7.84
C GLY A 125 0.76 11.24 7.93
N PHE A 126 0.20 11.18 9.14
CA PHE A 126 -1.19 10.80 9.30
C PHE A 126 -2.10 11.68 8.42
N ASN A 127 -2.97 11.04 7.64
CA ASN A 127 -3.94 11.75 6.81
C ASN A 127 -5.23 10.95 6.67
N ALA A 128 -6.32 11.66 6.43
CA ALA A 128 -7.64 11.09 6.19
C ALA A 128 -8.13 11.52 4.80
N ALA A 129 -8.68 10.59 4.04
CA ALA A 129 -9.34 10.83 2.77
C ALA A 129 -10.77 10.28 2.82
N ILE A 130 -11.72 11.07 2.33
CA ILE A 130 -13.12 10.67 2.22
C ILE A 130 -13.56 10.81 0.75
N GLY A 131 -14.33 9.83 0.27
CA GLY A 131 -14.87 9.83 -1.08
C GLY A 131 -16.33 9.42 -1.06
N PHE A 132 -17.12 10.00 -1.96
CA PHE A 132 -18.50 9.62 -2.23
C PHE A 132 -18.65 9.37 -3.73
N ALA A 133 -19.29 8.27 -4.08
CA ALA A 133 -19.63 7.93 -5.46
C ALA A 133 -21.11 7.56 -5.56
N TRP A 134 -21.70 7.89 -6.71
CA TRP A 134 -23.08 7.60 -7.02
C TRP A 134 -23.18 7.12 -8.47
N ASN A 135 -23.73 5.91 -8.66
CA ASN A 135 -24.02 5.34 -9.97
C ASN A 135 -25.52 5.49 -10.30
N PHE A 136 -25.83 5.86 -11.55
CA PHE A 136 -27.18 6.11 -12.06
C PHE A 136 -27.60 5.05 -13.09
#